data_AF-A0A927GDD1-F1
#
_entry.id   AF-A0A927GDD1-F1
#
_cell.length_a   1.000
_cell.length_b   1.000
_cell.length_c   1.000
_cell.angle_alpha   90.00
_cell.angle_beta   90.00
_cell.angle_gamma   90.00
#
_symmetry.space_group_name_H-M   'P 1'
#
loop_
_entity.id
_entity.type
_entity.pdbx_description
1 polymer ?
#
loop_
_entity_poly.entity_id
_entity_poly.type
_entity_poly.pdbx_seq_one_letter_code
_entity_poly.pdbx_strand_id
1 'polypeptide(L)'
;MHQSSTFAGVALTILIALSASTSDVKPGKAFRADSSRPNIVVILADDLGFGDLQCNNPDAQTTTPNLNQLSREGLRFTDAHSGSAVCTPTRYGLITGRYAFRSSLKKGVLGGYSPALIEANRFTIADLLKQAGYQTAVIGKWHLGLNWSGQDTATPQALGETSTTPSEKTVNIEADLTQGPNDLGFDYSYIIPSSLDIPPYVYLENGKPTDRTMVDVAGKNEPRGVFWRPGKASQSFKLENTLDQLGDKAQEFLTKASKRFFCICLLPVRIRPGYRVRTFKVNPAPESMVTLSRIRMT
;
A
#
# COMPACT_ATOMS: atom_id res chain seq x y z
N MET A 1 68.45 3.59 75.54
CA MET A 1 67.22 3.92 76.31
C MET A 1 66.73 5.29 75.86
N HIS A 2 65.45 5.37 75.46
CA HIS A 2 64.62 6.57 75.22
C HIS A 2 65.16 7.65 74.26
N GLN A 3 64.61 7.79 73.04
CA GLN A 3 63.32 8.39 72.60
C GLN A 3 63.62 9.69 71.84
N SER A 4 63.24 9.74 70.57
CA SER A 4 62.97 10.93 69.72
C SER A 4 62.93 10.46 68.26
N SER A 5 62.11 10.93 67.34
CA SER A 5 60.86 11.67 67.35
C SER A 5 60.42 11.64 65.88
N THR A 6 59.19 11.20 65.62
CA THR A 6 58.61 11.07 64.28
C THR A 6 58.13 12.43 63.78
N PHE A 7 58.56 12.85 62.60
CA PHE A 7 57.87 13.85 61.79
C PHE A 7 58.05 13.48 60.31
N ALA A 8 56.96 13.08 59.66
CA ALA A 8 56.85 13.12 58.20
C ALA A 8 55.37 13.18 57.80
N GLY A 9 54.96 14.38 57.40
CA GLY A 9 54.18 14.62 56.18
C GLY A 9 52.84 13.92 56.02
N VAL A 10 51.78 14.67 56.35
CA VAL A 10 50.43 14.47 55.81
C VAL A 10 50.45 14.76 54.31
N ALA A 11 50.10 13.78 53.48
CA ALA A 11 49.63 13.99 52.11
C ALA A 11 48.21 13.41 52.03
N LEU A 12 47.23 14.29 52.13
CA LEU A 12 45.81 13.98 52.04
C LEU A 12 45.43 13.83 50.56
N THR A 13 45.39 12.60 50.05
CA THR A 13 44.79 12.29 48.75
C THR A 13 43.32 11.95 48.96
N ILE A 14 42.42 12.90 48.70
CA ILE A 14 40.98 12.66 48.64
C ILE A 14 40.69 11.90 47.35
N LEU A 15 40.46 10.59 47.46
CA LEU A 15 39.92 9.78 46.37
C LEU A 15 38.39 9.91 46.40
N ILE A 16 37.84 10.76 45.53
CA ILE A 16 36.39 10.80 45.30
C ILE A 16 36.02 9.54 44.51
N ALA A 17 35.49 8.54 45.19
CA ALA A 17 34.84 7.41 44.54
C ALA A 17 33.50 7.89 43.95
N LEU A 18 33.50 8.25 42.65
CA LEU A 18 32.27 8.38 41.88
C LEU A 18 31.63 7.00 41.79
N SER A 19 30.63 6.75 42.65
CA SER A 19 29.70 5.65 42.46
C SER A 19 28.80 6.00 41.28
N ALA A 20 29.19 5.56 40.08
CA ALA A 20 28.29 5.51 38.94
C ALA A 20 27.19 4.50 39.27
N SER A 21 26.05 5.00 39.75
CA SER A 21 24.83 4.22 39.84
C SER A 21 24.37 3.95 38.42
N THR A 22 24.82 2.83 37.85
CA THR A 22 24.27 2.29 36.61
C THR A 22 22.86 1.84 36.95
N SER A 23 21.88 2.71 36.72
CA SER A 23 20.49 2.30 36.64
C SER A 23 20.42 1.18 35.61
N ASP A 24 20.14 -0.04 36.09
CA ASP A 24 19.79 -1.21 35.27
C ASP A 24 18.56 -0.84 34.43
N VAL A 25 18.80 -0.22 33.28
CA VAL A 25 17.81 -0.16 32.22
C VAL A 25 17.68 -1.60 31.75
N LYS A 26 16.70 -2.32 32.32
CA LYS A 26 16.28 -3.62 31.80
C LYS A 26 16.13 -3.44 30.29
N PRO A 27 16.90 -4.16 29.46
CA PRO A 27 16.67 -4.11 28.02
C PRO A 27 15.21 -4.48 27.81
N GLY A 28 14.43 -3.54 27.27
CA GLY A 28 13.03 -3.76 26.96
C GLY A 28 12.95 -5.05 26.15
N LYS A 29 12.04 -5.95 26.52
CA LYS A 29 11.86 -7.24 25.84
C LYS A 29 11.98 -7.03 24.34
N ALA A 30 13.06 -7.53 23.75
CA ALA A 30 13.16 -7.62 22.31
C ALA A 30 11.92 -8.36 21.83
N PHE A 31 11.19 -7.76 20.89
CA PHE A 31 10.00 -8.35 20.29
C PHE A 31 10.43 -9.69 19.67
N ARG A 32 10.21 -10.80 20.39
CA ARG A 32 10.44 -12.13 19.83
C ARG A 32 9.34 -12.28 18.78
N ALA A 33 9.73 -12.28 17.50
CA ALA A 33 8.80 -12.55 16.41
C ALA A 33 8.12 -13.89 16.72
N ASP A 34 6.87 -13.83 17.17
CA ASP A 34 6.08 -15.02 17.39
C ASP A 34 5.96 -15.72 16.03
N SER A 35 6.53 -16.93 15.94
CA SER A 35 6.48 -17.74 14.72
C SER A 35 5.03 -18.13 14.36
N SER A 36 4.07 -17.93 15.26
CA SER A 36 2.65 -18.24 15.07
C SER A 36 1.89 -17.33 14.11
N ARG A 37 2.35 -16.09 13.87
CA ARG A 37 1.59 -15.10 13.07
C ARG A 37 2.06 -15.06 11.61
N PRO A 38 1.16 -15.24 10.62
CA PRO A 38 1.53 -15.30 9.21
C PRO A 38 1.85 -13.91 8.66
N ASN A 39 2.59 -13.85 7.56
CA ASN A 39 2.57 -12.66 6.70
C ASN A 39 1.23 -12.63 5.93
N ILE A 40 0.68 -11.45 5.71
CA ILE A 40 -0.64 -11.29 5.10
C ILE A 40 -0.50 -10.49 3.81
N VAL A 41 -0.99 -11.06 2.70
CA VAL A 41 -1.08 -10.39 1.40
C VAL A 41 -2.52 -10.44 0.93
N VAL A 42 -3.09 -9.26 0.65
CA VAL A 42 -4.42 -9.12 0.06
C VAL A 42 -4.24 -8.65 -1.38
N ILE A 43 -4.76 -9.40 -2.35
CA ILE A 43 -4.76 -9.01 -3.75
C ILE A 43 -6.19 -8.70 -4.15
N LEU A 44 -6.47 -7.43 -4.46
CA LEU A 44 -7.76 -7.01 -5.00
C LEU A 44 -7.59 -6.75 -6.51
N ALA A 45 -8.16 -7.63 -7.32
CA ALA A 45 -8.31 -7.40 -8.75
C ALA A 45 -9.43 -6.39 -9.03
N ASP A 46 -9.33 -5.68 -10.16
CA ASP A 46 -10.25 -4.64 -10.57
C ASP A 46 -10.95 -5.10 -11.85
N ASP A 47 -12.28 -5.08 -11.82
CA ASP A 47 -13.19 -5.57 -12.85
C ASP A 47 -12.94 -7.02 -13.30
N LEU A 48 -12.50 -7.89 -12.37
CA LEU A 48 -12.40 -9.33 -12.60
C LEU A 48 -13.75 -10.01 -12.31
N GLY A 49 -14.38 -10.54 -13.35
CA GLY A 49 -15.63 -11.30 -13.24
C GLY A 49 -15.43 -12.67 -12.62
N PHE A 50 -16.46 -13.17 -11.92
CA PHE A 50 -16.42 -14.50 -11.29
C PHE A 50 -16.09 -15.62 -12.28
N GLY A 51 -16.66 -15.55 -13.49
CA GLY A 51 -16.46 -16.51 -14.57
C GLY A 51 -15.22 -16.30 -15.44
N ASP A 52 -14.37 -15.32 -15.13
CA ASP A 52 -13.12 -15.08 -15.88
C ASP A 52 -12.01 -16.05 -15.49
N LEU A 53 -12.17 -16.75 -14.37
CA LEU A 53 -11.18 -17.69 -13.84
C LEU A 53 -11.54 -19.13 -14.23
N GLN A 54 -10.57 -19.88 -14.75
CA GLN A 54 -10.78 -21.27 -15.15
C GLN A 54 -11.23 -22.18 -14.01
N CYS A 55 -10.86 -21.86 -12.76
CA CYS A 55 -11.35 -22.60 -11.61
C CYS A 55 -12.87 -22.45 -11.43
N ASN A 56 -13.47 -21.33 -11.81
CA ASN A 56 -14.91 -21.05 -11.68
C ASN A 56 -15.70 -21.31 -12.96
N ASN A 57 -15.03 -21.25 -14.12
CA ASN A 57 -15.61 -21.49 -15.43
C ASN A 57 -14.60 -22.24 -16.30
N PRO A 58 -14.76 -23.55 -16.55
CA PRO A 58 -13.86 -24.31 -17.41
C PRO A 58 -13.70 -23.73 -18.83
N ASP A 59 -14.72 -23.01 -19.33
CA ASP A 59 -14.75 -22.38 -20.65
C ASP A 59 -14.25 -20.91 -20.62
N ALA A 60 -13.63 -20.48 -19.52
CA ALA A 60 -13.05 -19.15 -19.41
C ALA A 60 -12.04 -18.88 -20.53
N GLN A 61 -12.16 -17.72 -21.16
CA GLN A 61 -11.36 -17.34 -22.33
C GLN A 61 -9.89 -17.04 -21.97
N THR A 62 -9.59 -16.79 -20.69
CA THR A 62 -8.25 -16.49 -20.20
C THR A 62 -7.68 -17.67 -19.42
N THR A 63 -6.48 -18.12 -19.76
CA THR A 63 -5.78 -19.14 -18.96
C THR A 63 -5.22 -18.54 -17.67
N THR A 64 -5.53 -19.14 -16.53
CA THR A 64 -5.19 -18.63 -15.18
C THR A 64 -4.48 -19.67 -14.32
N PRO A 65 -3.35 -20.25 -14.76
CA PRO A 65 -2.76 -21.43 -14.13
C PRO A 65 -2.35 -21.18 -12.66
N ASN A 66 -1.80 -20.01 -12.35
CA ASN A 66 -1.40 -19.64 -10.99
C ASN A 66 -2.61 -19.48 -10.05
N LEU A 67 -3.72 -18.91 -10.53
CA LEU A 67 -4.95 -18.80 -9.73
C LEU A 67 -5.64 -20.15 -9.58
N ASN A 68 -5.55 -21.02 -10.58
CA ASN A 68 -6.03 -22.40 -10.46
C ASN A 68 -5.23 -23.16 -9.40
N GLN A 69 -3.91 -22.98 -9.37
CA GLN A 69 -3.07 -23.55 -8.31
C GLN A 69 -3.46 -23.01 -6.93
N LEU A 70 -3.56 -21.69 -6.78
CA LEU A 70 -3.98 -21.06 -5.52
C LEU A 70 -5.34 -21.58 -5.05
N SER A 71 -6.29 -21.82 -5.98
CA SER A 71 -7.60 -22.38 -5.65
C SER A 71 -7.58 -23.83 -5.18
N ARG A 72 -6.58 -24.62 -5.60
CA ARG A 72 -6.40 -26.03 -5.18
C ARG A 72 -5.66 -26.15 -3.85
N GLU A 73 -4.76 -25.21 -3.57
CA GLU A 73 -3.92 -25.22 -2.37
C GLU A 73 -4.55 -24.46 -1.19
N GLY A 74 -5.62 -23.70 -1.44
CA GLY A 74 -6.29 -22.87 -0.45
C GLY A 74 -7.79 -23.09 -0.37
N LEU A 75 -8.45 -22.21 0.39
CA LEU A 75 -9.90 -22.13 0.44
C LEU A 75 -10.42 -21.25 -0.69
N ARG A 76 -11.46 -21.72 -1.39
CA ARG A 76 -12.16 -20.95 -2.43
C ARG A 76 -13.60 -20.71 -2.02
N PHE A 77 -14.01 -19.45 -2.04
CA PHE A 77 -15.40 -19.04 -1.85
C PHE A 77 -16.13 -19.02 -3.19
N THR A 78 -17.28 -19.67 -3.27
CA THR A 78 -18.17 -19.65 -4.44
C THR A 78 -19.31 -18.64 -4.29
N ASP A 79 -19.47 -18.09 -3.09
CA ASP A 79 -20.46 -17.08 -2.74
C ASP A 79 -19.78 -15.99 -1.89
N ALA A 80 -19.21 -14.99 -2.56
CA ALA A 80 -18.50 -13.87 -1.96
C ALA A 80 -18.85 -12.58 -2.71
N HIS A 81 -19.20 -11.53 -1.95
CA HIS A 81 -19.68 -10.28 -2.52
C HIS A 81 -18.80 -9.10 -2.12
N SER A 82 -18.60 -8.17 -3.06
CA SER A 82 -18.09 -6.85 -2.75
C SER A 82 -19.17 -6.00 -2.08
N GLY A 83 -18.76 -5.04 -1.26
CA GLY A 83 -19.70 -4.10 -0.61
C GLY A 83 -20.39 -3.13 -1.58
N SER A 84 -20.01 -3.13 -2.86
CA SER A 84 -20.60 -2.35 -3.95
C SER A 84 -20.20 -2.90 -5.32
N ALA A 85 -20.91 -2.50 -6.38
CA ALA A 85 -20.62 -2.87 -7.76
C ALA A 85 -19.60 -1.96 -8.47
N VAL A 86 -19.02 -0.95 -7.78
CA VAL A 86 -18.05 -0.01 -8.37
C VAL A 86 -16.83 0.22 -7.47
N CYS A 87 -15.73 0.75 -8.04
CA CYS A 87 -14.39 0.71 -7.45
C CYS A 87 -14.27 1.40 -6.08
N THR A 88 -14.56 2.71 -5.99
CA THR A 88 -14.37 3.50 -4.75
C THR A 88 -15.09 2.91 -3.54
N PRO A 89 -16.42 2.65 -3.57
CA PRO A 89 -17.13 2.11 -2.41
C PRO A 89 -16.65 0.71 -2.00
N THR A 90 -16.25 -0.15 -2.95
CA THR A 90 -15.63 -1.45 -2.63
C THR A 90 -14.31 -1.29 -1.89
N ARG A 91 -13.43 -0.40 -2.38
CA ARG A 91 -12.14 -0.11 -1.74
C ARG A 91 -12.34 0.54 -0.37
N TYR A 92 -13.35 1.40 -0.22
CA TYR A 92 -13.68 2.02 1.07
C TYR A 92 -14.05 0.95 2.10
N GLY A 93 -14.90 0.00 1.71
CA GLY A 93 -15.27 -1.13 2.57
C GLY A 93 -14.09 -1.99 2.97
N LEU A 94 -13.18 -2.29 2.04
CA LEU A 94 -11.97 -3.06 2.33
C LEU A 94 -11.03 -2.37 3.33
N ILE A 95 -10.79 -1.07 3.14
CA ILE A 95 -9.84 -0.33 3.99
C ILE A 95 -10.42 -0.03 5.38
N THR A 96 -11.72 0.28 5.46
CA THR A 96 -12.35 0.76 6.70
C THR A 96 -13.15 -0.31 7.46
N GLY A 97 -13.46 -1.44 6.83
CA GLY A 97 -14.38 -2.43 7.37
C GLY A 97 -15.84 -1.95 7.49
N ARG A 98 -16.21 -0.87 6.79
CA ARG A 98 -17.54 -0.24 6.89
C ARG A 98 -18.27 -0.23 5.57
N TYR A 99 -19.59 -0.34 5.63
CA TYR A 99 -20.44 -0.11 4.45
C TYR A 99 -20.24 1.31 3.89
N ALA A 100 -20.08 1.39 2.56
CA ALA A 100 -19.76 2.63 1.86
C ALA A 100 -20.83 3.72 1.98
N PHE A 101 -22.10 3.37 2.23
CA PHE A 101 -23.17 4.35 2.47
C PHE A 101 -22.92 5.24 3.70
N ARG A 102 -22.01 4.83 4.59
CA ARG A 102 -21.55 5.61 5.75
C ARG A 102 -20.48 6.64 5.40
N SER A 103 -19.88 6.57 4.21
CA SER A 103 -18.99 7.61 3.69
C SER A 103 -19.79 8.82 3.20
N SER A 104 -19.12 9.93 2.93
CA SER A 104 -19.76 11.11 2.34
C SER A 104 -20.17 10.92 0.87
N LEU A 105 -19.50 10.03 0.14
CA LEU A 105 -19.81 9.71 -1.26
C LEU A 105 -21.06 8.81 -1.35
N LYS A 106 -22.11 9.30 -2.00
CA LYS A 106 -23.42 8.60 -2.05
C LYS A 106 -23.69 7.83 -3.33
N LYS A 107 -22.95 8.10 -4.41
CA LYS A 107 -23.08 7.42 -5.70
C LYS A 107 -21.76 7.51 -6.49
N GLY A 108 -21.64 6.71 -7.54
CA GLY A 108 -20.50 6.75 -8.46
C GLY A 108 -19.15 6.41 -7.84
N VAL A 109 -18.09 6.90 -8.46
CA VAL A 109 -16.68 6.73 -8.07
C VAL A 109 -15.98 8.09 -8.07
N LEU A 110 -14.83 8.19 -7.44
CA LEU A 110 -14.04 9.43 -7.40
C LEU A 110 -13.18 9.63 -8.64
N GLY A 111 -12.76 10.87 -8.88
CA GLY A 111 -11.70 11.18 -9.84
C GLY A 111 -10.31 11.13 -9.20
N GLY A 112 -9.25 11.20 -10.03
CA GLY A 112 -7.88 11.25 -9.53
C GLY A 112 -7.53 12.54 -8.78
N TYR A 113 -8.26 13.63 -9.06
CA TYR A 113 -8.16 14.91 -8.37
C TYR A 113 -9.17 15.08 -7.24
N SER A 114 -9.89 14.02 -6.83
CA SER A 114 -10.87 14.13 -5.74
C SER A 114 -10.19 14.17 -4.37
N PRO A 115 -10.70 14.97 -3.41
CA PRO A 115 -10.17 15.00 -2.05
C PRO A 115 -10.38 13.64 -1.38
N ALA A 116 -9.60 13.37 -0.33
CA ALA A 116 -9.65 12.10 0.40
C ALA A 116 -11.06 11.78 0.92
N LEU A 117 -11.53 10.56 0.64
CA LEU A 117 -12.84 10.08 1.10
C LEU A 117 -12.83 9.61 2.55
N ILE A 118 -11.70 9.04 2.97
CA ILE A 118 -11.53 8.50 4.31
C ILE A 118 -11.07 9.63 5.23
N GLU A 119 -11.79 9.83 6.33
CA GLU A 119 -11.49 10.88 7.28
C GLU A 119 -10.13 10.63 7.95
N ALA A 120 -9.34 11.67 8.24
CA ALA A 120 -7.97 11.53 8.76
C ALA A 120 -7.85 10.67 10.04
N ASN A 121 -8.87 10.65 10.89
CA ASN A 121 -8.89 9.88 12.14
C ASN A 121 -9.70 8.57 12.03
N ARG A 122 -10.02 8.12 10.81
CA ARG A 122 -10.78 6.88 10.60
C ARG A 122 -9.86 5.67 10.82
N PHE A 123 -10.18 4.86 11.82
CA PHE A 123 -9.52 3.56 12.00
C PHE A 123 -9.68 2.66 10.78
N THR A 124 -8.57 2.07 10.34
CA THR A 124 -8.47 1.23 9.14
C THR A 124 -7.92 -0.16 9.44
N ILE A 125 -7.96 -1.04 8.43
CA ILE A 125 -7.28 -2.34 8.47
C ILE A 125 -5.76 -2.22 8.66
N ALA A 126 -5.15 -1.12 8.18
CA ALA A 126 -3.73 -0.86 8.39
C ALA A 126 -3.46 -0.54 9.87
N ASP A 127 -4.29 0.29 10.51
CA ASP A 127 -4.17 0.57 11.95
C ASP A 127 -4.32 -0.70 12.79
N LEU A 128 -5.28 -1.56 12.46
CA LEU A 128 -5.47 -2.85 13.12
C LEU A 128 -4.21 -3.72 13.04
N LEU A 129 -3.62 -3.85 11.85
CA LEU A 129 -2.47 -4.72 11.64
C LEU A 129 -1.20 -4.10 12.22
N LYS A 130 -1.07 -2.78 12.17
CA LYS A 130 0.01 -2.04 12.84
C LYS A 130 -0.02 -2.24 14.36
N GLN A 131 -1.20 -2.16 14.99
CA GLN A 131 -1.37 -2.49 16.41
C GLN A 131 -1.00 -3.95 16.72
N ALA A 132 -1.22 -4.87 15.78
CA ALA A 132 -0.81 -6.26 15.90
C ALA A 132 0.69 -6.52 15.63
N GLY A 133 1.47 -5.47 15.32
CA GLY A 133 2.91 -5.52 15.13
C GLY A 133 3.37 -5.76 13.69
N TYR A 134 2.49 -5.58 12.71
CA TYR A 134 2.82 -5.71 11.30
C TYR A 134 3.39 -4.41 10.72
N GLN A 135 4.36 -4.55 9.81
CA GLN A 135 4.70 -3.52 8.85
C GLN A 135 3.63 -3.50 7.75
N THR A 136 3.06 -2.33 7.47
CA THR A 136 1.89 -2.21 6.60
C THR A 136 2.23 -1.54 5.27
N ALA A 137 1.69 -2.06 4.17
CA ALA A 137 1.88 -1.51 2.84
C ALA A 137 0.60 -1.54 1.99
N VAL A 138 0.46 -0.54 1.12
CA VAL A 138 -0.53 -0.53 0.04
C VAL A 138 0.15 -0.18 -1.28
N ILE A 139 -0.09 -1.03 -2.29
CA ILE A 139 0.55 -0.91 -3.60
C ILE A 139 -0.51 -1.05 -4.69
N GLY A 140 -0.67 -0.02 -5.52
CA GLY A 140 -1.55 -0.05 -6.69
C GLY A 140 -2.62 1.04 -6.76
N LYS A 141 -3.77 0.73 -7.33
CA LYS A 141 -4.88 1.66 -7.59
C LYS A 141 -5.57 2.07 -6.28
N TRP A 142 -5.33 3.30 -5.84
CA TRP A 142 -5.91 3.79 -4.59
C TRP A 142 -7.41 4.09 -4.72
N HIS A 143 -7.78 5.04 -5.58
CA HIS A 143 -9.17 5.37 -5.96
C HIS A 143 -10.11 5.69 -4.77
N LEU A 144 -9.55 6.25 -3.69
CA LEU A 144 -10.24 6.69 -2.48
C LEU A 144 -10.04 8.20 -2.22
N GLY A 145 -9.62 8.95 -3.24
CA GLY A 145 -9.26 10.36 -3.14
C GLY A 145 -7.93 10.58 -2.42
N LEU A 146 -7.33 11.73 -2.67
CA LEU A 146 -6.06 12.18 -2.10
C LEU A 146 -6.15 13.68 -1.85
N ASN A 147 -5.54 14.19 -0.78
CA ASN A 147 -5.47 15.65 -0.59
C ASN A 147 -4.19 16.18 -1.24
N TRP A 148 -4.35 16.72 -2.44
CA TRP A 148 -3.30 17.40 -3.18
C TRP A 148 -3.00 18.76 -2.57
N SER A 149 -1.78 19.25 -2.74
CA SER A 149 -1.44 20.62 -2.34
C SER A 149 -2.25 21.63 -3.16
N GLY A 150 -2.75 22.69 -2.52
CA GLY A 150 -3.59 23.72 -3.16
C GLY A 150 -5.05 23.31 -3.39
N GLN A 151 -5.43 22.09 -3.02
CA GLN A 151 -6.80 21.60 -3.18
C GLN A 151 -7.72 22.10 -2.06
N ASP A 152 -8.96 22.44 -2.41
CA ASP A 152 -10.05 22.56 -1.44
C ASP A 152 -10.46 21.17 -0.94
N THR A 153 -10.37 20.93 0.36
CA THR A 153 -10.72 19.66 1.02
C THR A 153 -12.23 19.52 1.27
N ALA A 154 -13.04 20.23 0.50
CA ALA A 154 -14.49 20.08 0.47
C ALA A 154 -14.94 18.62 0.29
N THR A 155 -16.19 18.35 0.66
CA THR A 155 -16.75 16.99 0.62
C THR A 155 -16.59 16.38 -0.79
N PRO A 156 -15.95 15.20 -0.92
CA PRO A 156 -15.72 14.60 -2.22
C PRO A 156 -17.03 14.24 -2.93
N GLN A 157 -17.09 14.55 -4.21
CA GLN A 157 -18.23 14.29 -5.10
C GLN A 157 -17.85 13.24 -6.15
N ALA A 158 -18.82 12.54 -6.72
CA ALA A 158 -18.51 11.56 -7.73
C ALA A 158 -18.04 12.22 -9.04
N LEU A 159 -17.22 11.47 -9.77
CA LEU A 159 -16.70 11.86 -11.07
C LEU A 159 -17.85 12.22 -12.02
N GLY A 160 -17.83 13.46 -12.52
CA GLY A 160 -18.81 13.96 -13.48
C GLY A 160 -20.10 14.55 -12.89
N GLU A 161 -20.26 14.63 -11.57
CA GLU A 161 -21.48 15.20 -10.96
C GLU A 161 -21.57 16.73 -10.98
N THR A 162 -20.44 17.42 -11.01
CA THR A 162 -20.41 18.89 -11.08
C THR A 162 -19.24 19.36 -11.92
N SER A 163 -19.34 20.56 -12.50
CA SER A 163 -18.20 21.30 -13.06
C SER A 163 -17.20 21.76 -11.99
N THR A 164 -17.42 21.41 -10.72
CA THR A 164 -16.68 21.85 -9.53
C THR A 164 -15.90 20.74 -8.83
N THR A 165 -15.80 19.52 -9.40
CA THR A 165 -14.66 18.64 -9.04
C THR A 165 -13.39 19.47 -9.13
N PRO A 166 -12.48 19.48 -8.11
CA PRO A 166 -11.30 20.33 -8.11
C PRO A 166 -10.65 20.22 -9.47
N SER A 167 -10.80 21.29 -10.25
CA SER A 167 -10.32 21.25 -11.61
C SER A 167 -8.81 21.09 -11.50
N GLU A 168 -8.22 20.35 -12.43
CA GLU A 168 -6.78 20.28 -12.64
C GLU A 168 -6.06 21.62 -12.43
N LYS A 169 -6.75 22.75 -12.66
CA LYS A 169 -6.27 24.13 -12.46
C LYS A 169 -5.99 24.56 -11.02
N THR A 170 -6.51 23.85 -10.02
CA THR A 170 -6.41 24.25 -8.59
C THR A 170 -5.46 23.36 -7.78
N VAL A 171 -5.14 22.17 -8.29
CA VAL A 171 -4.40 21.14 -7.57
C VAL A 171 -2.96 21.09 -8.07
N ASN A 172 -2.00 21.16 -7.16
CA ASN A 172 -0.59 21.00 -7.47
C ASN A 172 -0.22 19.52 -7.35
N ILE A 173 -0.24 18.82 -8.50
CA ILE A 173 0.13 17.40 -8.61
C ILE A 173 1.64 17.14 -8.62
N GLU A 174 2.45 18.19 -8.67
CA GLU A 174 3.92 18.12 -8.61
C GLU A 174 4.42 18.19 -7.16
N ALA A 175 3.57 18.66 -6.24
CA ALA A 175 3.85 18.73 -4.82
C ALA A 175 3.57 17.40 -4.11
N ASP A 176 4.13 17.27 -2.90
CA ASP A 176 3.83 16.16 -2.01
C ASP A 176 2.36 16.26 -1.57
N LEU A 177 1.72 15.10 -1.35
CA LEU A 177 0.38 15.04 -0.80
C LEU A 177 0.37 15.62 0.62
N THR A 178 -0.72 16.31 0.94
CA THR A 178 -1.01 16.73 2.32
C THR A 178 -1.71 15.63 3.12
N GLN A 179 -2.40 14.73 2.43
CA GLN A 179 -2.97 13.52 3.02
C GLN A 179 -3.03 12.39 1.98
N GLY A 180 -2.60 11.19 2.37
CA GLY A 180 -2.62 9.98 1.55
C GLY A 180 -2.69 8.70 2.39
N PRO A 181 -2.33 7.54 1.83
CA PRO A 181 -2.43 6.28 2.56
C PRO A 181 -1.55 6.20 3.81
N ASN A 182 -0.43 6.92 3.84
CA ASN A 182 0.45 6.93 5.00
C ASN A 182 -0.20 7.54 6.25
N ASP A 183 -1.15 8.47 6.07
CA ASP A 183 -1.95 9.04 7.14
C ASP A 183 -3.08 8.10 7.60
N LEU A 184 -3.32 7.02 6.86
CA LEU A 184 -4.33 6.00 7.12
C LEU A 184 -3.69 4.69 7.59
N GLY A 185 -2.59 4.80 8.33
CA GLY A 185 -1.94 3.67 9.01
C GLY A 185 -0.90 2.92 8.19
N PHE A 186 -0.79 3.14 6.88
CA PHE A 186 0.18 2.44 6.02
C PHE A 186 1.62 2.96 6.19
N ASP A 187 2.57 2.10 6.54
CA ASP A 187 3.98 2.47 6.66
C ASP A 187 4.63 2.72 5.29
N TYR A 188 4.18 2.01 4.25
CA TYR A 188 4.63 2.16 2.88
C TYR A 188 3.45 2.32 1.91
N SER A 189 3.55 3.25 0.97
CA SER A 189 2.59 3.36 -0.14
C SER A 189 3.29 3.52 -1.48
N TYR A 190 2.81 2.80 -2.49
CA TYR A 190 3.18 2.98 -3.89
C TYR A 190 1.93 2.88 -4.78
N ILE A 191 1.33 4.00 -5.13
CA ILE A 191 -0.02 4.02 -5.68
C ILE A 191 -0.13 4.83 -6.97
N ILE A 192 -1.20 4.54 -7.72
CA ILE A 192 -1.79 5.49 -8.68
C ILE A 192 -3.06 6.10 -8.07
N PRO A 193 -3.36 7.39 -8.31
CA PRO A 193 -4.49 8.08 -7.68
C PRO A 193 -5.85 7.42 -7.92
N SER A 194 -6.10 6.96 -9.14
CA SER A 194 -7.40 6.41 -9.55
C SER A 194 -7.24 5.34 -10.64
N SER A 195 -8.30 5.04 -11.39
CA SER A 195 -8.25 4.12 -12.52
C SER A 195 -7.30 4.61 -13.62
N LEU A 196 -6.76 3.68 -14.41
CA LEU A 196 -5.84 3.98 -15.51
C LEU A 196 -6.48 4.74 -16.69
N ASP A 197 -7.79 4.98 -16.64
CA ASP A 197 -8.54 5.80 -17.59
C ASP A 197 -8.87 7.21 -17.06
N ILE A 198 -8.46 7.56 -15.83
CA ILE A 198 -8.80 8.80 -15.15
C ILE A 198 -7.51 9.54 -14.73
N PRO A 199 -7.29 10.80 -15.17
CA PRO A 199 -6.14 11.59 -14.75
C PRO A 199 -6.24 12.05 -13.28
N PRO A 200 -5.10 12.39 -12.64
CA PRO A 200 -3.76 12.44 -13.22
C PRO A 200 -3.07 11.07 -13.27
N TYR A 201 -2.27 10.85 -14.31
CA TYR A 201 -1.49 9.62 -14.50
C TYR A 201 -0.10 9.77 -13.89
N VAL A 202 -0.01 9.56 -12.57
CA VAL A 202 1.21 9.76 -11.78
C VAL A 202 1.37 8.59 -10.81
N TYR A 203 2.59 8.14 -10.58
CA TYR A 203 2.89 7.26 -9.44
C TYR A 203 3.26 8.10 -8.22
N LEU A 204 2.72 7.71 -7.07
CA LEU A 204 3.01 8.33 -5.79
C LEU A 204 3.67 7.28 -4.88
N GLU A 205 4.88 7.58 -4.40
CA GLU A 205 5.58 6.77 -3.41
C GLU A 205 5.65 7.54 -2.09
N ASN A 206 5.02 7.00 -1.04
CA ASN A 206 4.90 7.63 0.27
C ASN A 206 4.39 9.09 0.21
N GLY A 207 3.35 9.30 -0.59
CA GLY A 207 2.74 10.63 -0.80
C GLY A 207 3.52 11.56 -1.72
N LYS A 208 4.62 11.12 -2.35
CA LYS A 208 5.45 11.95 -3.23
C LYS A 208 5.33 11.50 -4.69
N PRO A 209 5.14 12.42 -5.65
CA PRO A 209 5.24 12.08 -7.07
C PRO A 209 6.63 11.50 -7.37
N THR A 210 6.69 10.33 -8.01
CA THR A 210 7.98 9.73 -8.40
C THR A 210 8.67 10.50 -9.51
N ASP A 211 7.90 11.31 -10.24
CA ASP A 211 8.34 12.23 -11.27
C ASP A 211 7.43 13.45 -11.22
N ARG A 212 8.04 14.63 -11.08
CA ARG A 212 7.34 15.91 -10.94
C ARG A 212 7.20 16.64 -12.28
N THR A 213 7.75 16.11 -13.36
CA THR A 213 7.62 16.72 -14.69
C THR A 213 6.31 16.27 -15.31
N MET A 214 5.36 17.20 -15.45
CA MET A 214 4.03 16.89 -15.99
C MET A 214 3.93 17.19 -17.48
N VAL A 215 3.28 16.31 -18.21
CA VAL A 215 2.96 16.44 -19.63
C VAL A 215 1.46 16.31 -19.86
N ASP A 216 0.95 16.97 -20.90
CA ASP A 216 -0.42 16.77 -21.36
C ASP A 216 -0.52 15.50 -22.21
N VAL A 217 -1.48 14.65 -21.88
CA VAL A 217 -1.77 13.42 -22.63
C VAL A 217 -3.14 13.56 -23.27
N ALA A 218 -3.19 13.33 -24.58
CA ALA A 218 -4.45 13.27 -25.32
C ALA A 218 -5.26 12.03 -24.89
N GLY A 219 -6.57 12.18 -24.80
CA GLY A 219 -7.47 11.07 -24.51
C GLY A 219 -7.52 10.07 -25.66
N LYS A 220 -7.82 8.82 -25.33
CA LYS A 220 -8.04 7.76 -26.32
C LYS A 220 -9.44 7.18 -26.14
N ASN A 221 -10.22 7.22 -27.22
CA ASN A 221 -11.59 6.72 -27.26
C ASN A 221 -11.83 5.90 -28.53
N GLU A 222 -10.94 4.94 -28.78
CA GLU A 222 -11.10 4.00 -29.90
C GLU A 222 -12.16 2.94 -29.55
N PRO A 223 -13.16 2.70 -30.40
CA PRO A 223 -14.07 1.58 -30.24
C PRO A 223 -13.29 0.26 -30.17
N ARG A 224 -13.45 -0.50 -29.08
CA ARG A 224 -12.72 -1.75 -28.78
C ARG A 224 -11.21 -1.58 -28.53
N GLY A 225 -10.71 -0.34 -28.44
CA GLY A 225 -9.37 -0.02 -27.99
C GLY A 225 -9.33 0.28 -26.48
N VAL A 226 -8.14 0.54 -25.97
CA VAL A 226 -7.97 1.01 -24.59
C VAL A 226 -8.51 2.43 -24.47
N PHE A 227 -9.39 2.65 -23.50
CA PHE A 227 -9.97 3.95 -23.20
C PHE A 227 -9.18 4.67 -22.10
N TRP A 228 -8.92 5.97 -22.28
CA TRP A 228 -8.50 6.88 -21.21
C TRP A 228 -8.85 8.34 -21.52
N ARG A 229 -9.06 9.13 -20.47
CA ARG A 229 -9.42 10.55 -20.59
C ARG A 229 -8.18 11.42 -20.85
N PRO A 230 -8.31 12.56 -21.57
CA PRO A 230 -7.24 13.54 -21.64
C PRO A 230 -6.94 14.12 -20.26
N GLY A 231 -5.68 14.51 -20.01
CA GLY A 231 -5.28 15.16 -18.77
C GLY A 231 -3.78 15.08 -18.53
N LYS A 232 -3.33 15.45 -17.32
CA LYS A 232 -1.91 15.40 -16.94
C LYS A 232 -1.40 13.99 -16.66
N ALA A 233 -0.18 13.73 -17.07
CA ALA A 233 0.62 12.57 -16.67
C ALA A 233 2.01 13.03 -16.23
N SER A 234 2.67 12.27 -15.36
CA SER A 234 4.12 12.44 -15.21
C SER A 234 4.83 11.96 -16.48
N GLN A 235 5.93 12.59 -16.87
CA GLN A 235 6.65 12.30 -18.11
C GLN A 235 7.09 10.83 -18.22
N SER A 236 7.49 10.25 -17.09
CA SER A 236 7.87 8.85 -16.93
C SER A 236 6.68 7.88 -16.88
N PHE A 237 5.44 8.34 -16.74
CA PHE A 237 4.29 7.45 -16.64
C PHE A 237 4.05 6.74 -17.98
N LYS A 238 4.08 5.42 -17.94
CA LYS A 238 3.74 4.54 -19.06
C LYS A 238 2.62 3.62 -18.60
N LEU A 239 1.42 3.89 -19.07
CA LEU A 239 0.18 3.19 -18.70
C LEU A 239 0.29 1.69 -18.98
N GLU A 240 1.01 1.32 -20.03
CA GLU A 240 1.24 -0.04 -20.43
C GLU A 240 2.17 -0.80 -19.46
N ASN A 241 3.01 -0.11 -18.70
CA ASN A 241 3.97 -0.69 -17.75
C ASN A 241 3.44 -0.72 -16.31
N THR A 242 2.25 -0.19 -16.05
CA THR A 242 1.75 -0.02 -14.67
C THR A 242 1.67 -1.31 -13.89
N LEU A 243 1.15 -2.39 -14.46
CA LEU A 243 1.07 -3.67 -13.72
C LEU A 243 2.44 -4.23 -13.35
N ASP A 244 3.43 -4.10 -14.23
CA ASP A 244 4.80 -4.55 -13.95
C ASP A 244 5.44 -3.70 -12.87
N GLN A 245 5.31 -2.38 -12.97
CA GLN A 245 5.86 -1.45 -11.99
C GLN A 245 5.25 -1.65 -10.59
N LEU A 246 3.94 -1.90 -10.51
CA LEU A 246 3.28 -2.25 -9.25
C LEU A 246 3.72 -3.62 -8.74
N GLY A 247 3.92 -4.60 -9.63
CA GLY A 247 4.43 -5.93 -9.30
C GLY A 247 5.86 -5.89 -8.75
N ASP A 248 6.75 -5.14 -9.40
CA ASP A 248 8.13 -4.95 -8.98
C ASP A 248 8.20 -4.27 -7.60
N LYS A 249 7.37 -3.26 -7.35
CA LYS A 249 7.27 -2.61 -6.04
C LYS A 249 6.70 -3.51 -4.96
N ALA A 250 5.72 -4.34 -5.28
CA ALA A 250 5.22 -5.36 -4.36
C ALA A 250 6.32 -6.37 -4.02
N GLN A 251 7.05 -6.89 -5.01
CA GLN A 251 8.16 -7.79 -4.77
C GLN A 251 9.27 -7.13 -3.95
N GLU A 252 9.63 -5.89 -4.26
CA GLU A 252 10.61 -5.11 -3.51
C GLU A 252 10.22 -5.02 -2.03
N PHE A 253 8.98 -4.65 -1.73
CA PHE A 253 8.48 -4.58 -0.35
C PHE A 253 8.53 -5.95 0.34
N LEU A 254 8.00 -7.00 -0.30
CA LEU A 254 7.90 -8.34 0.27
C LEU A 254 9.29 -8.96 0.54
N THR A 255 10.27 -8.68 -0.31
CA THR A 255 11.63 -9.22 -0.18
C THR A 255 12.50 -8.43 0.80
N LYS A 256 12.24 -7.14 1.00
CA LYS A 256 12.98 -6.29 1.96
C LYS A 256 12.37 -6.27 3.36
N ALA A 257 11.14 -6.77 3.54
CA ALA A 257 10.48 -6.78 4.83
C ALA A 257 11.29 -7.59 5.87
N SER A 258 11.78 -6.91 6.91
CA SER A 258 12.54 -7.51 8.02
C SER A 258 11.67 -7.88 9.22
N LYS A 259 10.37 -7.57 9.14
CA LYS A 259 9.34 -7.86 10.15
C LYS A 259 8.16 -8.56 9.47
N ARG A 260 7.21 -9.05 10.28
CA ARG A 260 5.91 -9.51 9.77
C ARG A 260 5.24 -8.38 9.00
N PHE A 261 4.67 -8.69 7.84
CA PHE A 261 4.12 -7.67 6.96
C PHE A 261 2.67 -7.96 6.55
N PHE A 262 1.97 -6.86 6.32
CA PHE A 262 0.66 -6.78 5.73
C PHE A 262 0.77 -5.96 4.46
N CYS A 263 0.47 -6.55 3.32
CA CYS A 263 0.52 -5.85 2.04
C CYS A 263 -0.83 -5.97 1.32
N ILE A 264 -1.42 -4.84 0.94
CA ILE A 264 -2.58 -4.80 0.05
C ILE A 264 -2.11 -4.43 -1.35
N CYS A 265 -2.21 -5.37 -2.28
CA CYS A 265 -1.99 -5.16 -3.71
C CYS A 265 -3.34 -4.85 -4.38
N LEU A 266 -3.54 -3.58 -4.72
CA LEU A 266 -4.73 -3.05 -5.37
C LEU A 266 -4.51 -2.99 -6.88
N LEU A 267 -4.80 -4.05 -7.62
CA LEU A 267 -4.51 -4.07 -9.05
C LEU A 267 -5.46 -3.11 -9.80
N PRO A 268 -4.99 -2.36 -10.82
CA PRO A 268 -5.86 -1.71 -11.80
C PRO A 268 -6.34 -2.70 -12.87
N VAL A 269 -7.39 -2.33 -13.61
CA VAL A 269 -7.84 -3.08 -14.79
C VAL A 269 -6.68 -3.32 -15.75
N ARG A 270 -6.61 -4.53 -16.30
CA ARG A 270 -5.63 -4.90 -17.33
C ARG A 270 -5.97 -4.19 -18.62
N ILE A 271 -5.01 -3.43 -19.13
CA ILE A 271 -5.17 -2.66 -20.37
C ILE A 271 -4.64 -3.38 -21.64
N ARG A 272 -3.85 -4.45 -21.51
CA ARG A 272 -3.30 -5.19 -22.66
C ARG A 272 -3.88 -6.60 -22.83
N PRO A 273 -4.51 -6.93 -23.98
CA PRO A 273 -4.65 -8.32 -24.43
C PRO A 273 -3.25 -8.94 -24.65
N GLY A 274 -3.02 -10.17 -24.18
CA GLY A 274 -1.83 -10.96 -24.53
C GLY A 274 -0.54 -10.71 -23.73
N TYR A 275 -0.54 -9.85 -22.70
CA TYR A 275 0.65 -9.65 -21.87
C TYR A 275 0.83 -10.77 -20.84
N ARG A 276 2.01 -11.41 -20.84
CA ARG A 276 2.44 -12.40 -19.83
C ARG A 276 3.16 -11.65 -18.71
N VAL A 277 2.65 -11.75 -17.47
CA VAL A 277 3.39 -11.31 -16.28
C VAL A 277 4.66 -12.15 -16.19
N ARG A 278 5.82 -11.53 -15.98
CA ARG A 278 7.07 -12.27 -15.75
C ARG A 278 6.89 -13.20 -14.56
N THR A 279 7.40 -14.42 -14.66
CA THR A 279 7.40 -15.37 -13.54
C THR A 279 8.39 -14.89 -12.49
N PHE A 280 7.94 -14.65 -11.26
CA PHE A 280 8.80 -14.18 -10.17
C PHE A 280 9.08 -15.29 -9.15
N LYS A 281 10.35 -15.46 -8.79
CA LYS A 281 10.78 -16.33 -7.68
C LYS A 281 10.88 -15.50 -6.41
N VAL A 282 10.03 -15.78 -5.42
CA VAL A 282 10.23 -15.28 -4.05
C VAL A 282 11.19 -16.25 -3.37
N ASN A 283 12.34 -15.75 -2.88
CA ASN A 283 13.25 -16.56 -2.09
C ASN A 283 12.54 -16.95 -0.77
N PRO A 284 12.55 -18.24 -0.37
CA PRO A 284 11.96 -18.63 0.90
C PRO A 284 12.71 -17.95 2.05
N ALA A 285 11.95 -17.42 3.01
CA ALA A 285 12.49 -16.95 4.28
C ALA A 285 13.12 -18.12 5.06
N PRO A 286 14.06 -17.85 5.99
CA PRO A 286 14.75 -18.88 6.77
C PRO A 286 13.77 -19.84 7.48
N GLU A 287 14.12 -21.12 7.43
CA GLU A 287 13.31 -22.28 7.78
C GLU A 287 12.63 -22.19 9.15
N SER A 288 11.39 -21.71 9.14
CA SER A 288 10.36 -22.04 10.13
C SER A 288 8.94 -21.97 9.53
N MET A 289 8.83 -22.07 8.21
CA MET A 289 7.54 -22.20 7.53
C MET A 289 7.08 -23.65 7.54
N VAL A 290 5.95 -23.88 8.20
CA VAL A 290 5.11 -25.06 7.99
C VAL A 290 4.91 -25.24 6.48
N THR A 291 5.27 -26.43 6.03
CA THR A 291 5.37 -26.83 4.64
C THR A 291 3.99 -26.93 3.99
N LEU A 292 3.75 -26.12 2.95
CA LEU A 292 2.94 -26.51 1.80
C LEU A 292 3.82 -26.35 0.55
N SER A 293 4.47 -27.47 0.21
CA SER A 293 5.09 -27.86 -1.06
C SER A 293 5.65 -26.78 -2.01
N ARG A 294 6.98 -26.64 -1.98
CA ARG A 294 7.93 -26.45 -3.10
C ARG A 294 7.35 -25.94 -4.43
N ILE A 295 7.56 -24.64 -4.69
CA ILE A 295 7.51 -24.05 -6.04
C ILE A 295 8.75 -24.49 -6.83
N ARG A 296 8.60 -25.46 -7.73
CA ARG A 296 9.46 -25.62 -8.91
C ARG A 296 8.59 -25.44 -10.15
N MET A 297 8.82 -24.35 -10.87
CA MET A 297 8.20 -24.05 -12.16
C MET A 297 9.15 -24.53 -13.26
N THR A 298 8.75 -25.59 -13.96
CA THR A 298 9.22 -25.92 -15.33
C THR A 298 8.12 -25.53 -16.30
#